data_AF-A0A7G5IF61-F1
#
_entry.id   AF-A0A7G5IF61-F1
#
_cell.length_a   1.000
_cell.length_b   1.000
_cell.length_c   1.000
_cell.angle_alpha   90.00
_cell.angle_beta   90.00
_cell.angle_gamma   90.00
#
_symmetry.space_group_name_H-M   'P 1'
#
loop_
_entity.id
_entity.type
_entity.pdbx_description
1 polymer ?
#
loop_
_entity_poly.entity_id
_entity_poly.type
_entity_poly.pdbx_seq_one_letter_code
_entity_poly.pdbx_strand_id
1 'polypeptide(L)' 'MASVTVSAEDEAWIAAQVRAGRARDAASLISALMERERADAAKLATLRAMVEEGRQSGISSRTIDDIFAGAMAKAGA' A
#
# COMPACT_ATOMS: atom_id res chain seq x y z
N MET A 1 6.52 17.15 -20.62
CA MET A 1 5.67 17.41 -19.44
C MET A 1 4.24 17.12 -19.85
N ALA A 2 3.50 16.34 -19.07
CA ALA A 2 2.06 16.18 -19.27
C ALA A 2 1.35 17.36 -18.60
N SER A 3 0.31 17.89 -19.24
CA SER A 3 -0.58 18.89 -18.63
C SER A 3 -1.80 18.18 -18.08
N VAL A 4 -2.16 18.47 -16.82
CA VAL A 4 -3.36 17.95 -16.17
C VAL A 4 -4.21 19.15 -15.76
N THR A 5 -5.46 19.17 -16.23
CA THR A 5 -6.45 20.16 -15.80
C THR A 5 -7.22 19.61 -14.62
N VAL A 6 -7.35 20.41 -13.56
CA VAL A 6 -8.10 20.06 -12.34
C VAL A 6 -9.18 21.11 -12.08
N SER A 7 -10.04 20.86 -11.09
CA SER A 7 -11.08 21.83 -10.72
C SER A 7 -10.47 23.04 -10.00
N ALA A 8 -11.19 24.17 -9.98
CA ALA A 8 -10.74 25.37 -9.25
C ALA A 8 -10.59 25.13 -7.73
N GLU A 9 -11.40 24.23 -7.17
CA GLU A 9 -11.28 23.83 -5.76
C GLU A 9 -9.98 23.06 -5.52
N ASP A 10 -9.65 22.12 -6.41
CA ASP A 10 -8.39 21.37 -6.35
C ASP A 10 -7.18 22.28 -6.51
N GLU A 11 -7.24 23.28 -7.43
CA GLU A 11 -6.17 24.27 -7.59
C GLU A 11 -5.92 25.05 -6.29
N ALA A 12 -6.98 25.52 -5.65
CA ALA A 12 -6.88 26.26 -4.39
C ALA A 12 -6.30 25.40 -3.27
N TRP A 13 -6.71 24.13 -3.20
CA TRP A 13 -6.17 23.16 -2.24
C TRP A 13 -4.68 22.88 -2.49
N ILE A 14 -4.27 22.64 -3.74
CA ILE A 14 -2.86 22.44 -4.13
C ILE A 14 -2.02 23.66 -3.73
N ALA A 15 -2.49 24.86 -4.04
CA ALA A 15 -1.80 26.10 -3.67
C ALA A 15 -1.64 26.25 -2.16
N ALA A 16 -2.63 25.81 -1.36
CA ALA A 16 -2.53 25.80 0.09
C ALA A 16 -1.45 24.81 0.59
N GLN A 17 -1.31 23.63 -0.04
CA GLN A 17 -0.26 22.67 0.32
C GLN A 17 1.15 23.20 0.02
N VAL A 18 1.32 23.89 -1.10
CA VAL A 18 2.59 24.54 -1.46
C VAL A 18 2.93 25.66 -0.49
N ARG A 19 1.97 26.54 -0.16
CA ARG A 19 2.16 27.61 0.84
C ARG A 19 2.50 27.06 2.23
N ALA A 20 1.95 25.91 2.59
CA ALA A 20 2.28 25.22 3.85
C ALA A 20 3.65 24.52 3.82
N GLY A 21 4.41 24.61 2.72
CA GLY A 21 5.74 24.02 2.58
C GLY A 21 5.74 22.50 2.43
N ARG A 22 4.58 21.86 2.20
CA ARG A 22 4.49 20.40 2.05
C ARG A 22 4.99 19.91 0.69
N ALA A 23 4.99 20.79 -0.30
CA ALA A 23 5.54 20.54 -1.62
C ALA A 23 6.13 21.84 -2.19
N ARG A 24 7.14 21.71 -3.05
CA ARG A 24 7.78 22.86 -3.73
C ARG A 24 6.83 23.57 -4.70
N ASP A 25 6.04 22.79 -5.43
CA ASP A 25 5.10 23.24 -6.44
C ASP A 25 3.98 22.20 -6.63
N ALA A 26 3.00 22.54 -7.47
CA ALA A 26 1.88 21.68 -7.79
C ALA A 26 2.31 20.34 -8.41
N ALA A 27 3.27 20.37 -9.34
CA ALA A 27 3.74 19.17 -10.03
C ALA A 27 4.38 18.18 -9.04
N SER A 28 5.20 18.67 -8.11
CA SER A 28 5.84 17.86 -7.08
C SER A 28 4.81 17.22 -6.14
N LEU A 29 3.76 17.97 -5.77
CA LEU A 29 2.67 17.43 -4.96
C LEU A 29 1.92 16.31 -5.69
N ILE A 30 1.56 16.53 -6.96
CA ILE A 30 0.85 15.54 -7.78
C ILE A 30 1.71 14.29 -7.94
N SER A 31 3.01 14.42 -8.23
CA SER A 31 3.93 13.28 -8.31
C SER A 31 3.98 12.51 -6.99
N ALA A 32 4.08 13.18 -5.85
CA ALA A 32 4.07 12.52 -4.54
C ALA A 32 2.76 11.76 -4.28
N LEU A 33 1.62 12.33 -4.65
CA LEU A 33 0.32 11.67 -4.54
C LEU A 33 0.22 10.43 -5.44
N MET A 34 0.70 10.53 -6.68
CA MET A 34 0.73 9.40 -7.61
C MET A 34 1.62 8.26 -7.12
N GLU A 35 2.80 8.58 -6.57
CA GLU A 35 3.69 7.57 -6.00
C GLU A 35 3.06 6.88 -4.78
N ARG A 36 2.38 7.63 -3.92
CA ARG A 36 1.61 7.06 -2.81
C ARG A 36 0.50 6.14 -3.31
N GLU A 37 -0.28 6.57 -4.30
CA GLU A 37 -1.36 5.77 -4.89
C GLU A 37 -0.82 4.47 -5.50
N ARG A 38 0.26 4.54 -6.27
CA ARG A 38 0.93 3.37 -6.85
C ARG A 38 1.40 2.40 -5.76
N ALA A 39 2.01 2.91 -4.69
CA ALA A 39 2.48 2.10 -3.59
C ALA A 39 1.33 1.40 -2.85
N ASP A 40 0.22 2.11 -2.61
CA ASP A 40 -0.94 1.54 -1.93
C ASP A 40 -1.67 0.52 -2.82
N ALA A 41 -1.80 0.78 -4.12
CA ALA A 41 -2.30 -0.19 -5.09
C ALA A 41 -1.43 -1.45 -5.17
N ALA A 42 -0.10 -1.29 -5.15
CA ALA A 42 0.83 -2.42 -5.14
C ALA A 42 0.68 -3.28 -3.88
N LYS A 43 0.61 -2.65 -2.68
CA LYS A 43 0.36 -3.37 -1.41
C LYS A 43 -0.94 -4.15 -1.45
N LEU A 44 -2.01 -3.54 -1.95
CA LEU A 44 -3.32 -4.20 -2.06
C LEU A 44 -3.27 -5.39 -3.02
N ALA A 45 -2.58 -5.25 -4.16
CA ALA A 45 -2.39 -6.35 -5.10
C ALA A 45 -1.61 -7.51 -4.45
N THR A 46 -0.53 -7.22 -3.72
CA THR A 46 0.24 -8.23 -2.97
C THR A 46 -0.64 -8.93 -1.94
N LEU A 47 -1.41 -8.17 -1.15
CA LEU A 47 -2.30 -8.75 -0.14
C LEU A 47 -3.33 -9.68 -0.78
N ARG A 48 -3.96 -9.26 -1.89
CA ARG A 48 -4.93 -10.10 -2.62
C ARG A 48 -4.30 -11.38 -3.16
N ALA A 49 -3.07 -11.30 -3.67
CA ALA A 49 -2.35 -12.48 -4.13
C ALA A 49 -2.07 -13.48 -2.99
N MET A 50 -1.59 -13.00 -1.84
CA MET A 50 -1.35 -13.83 -0.65
C MET A 50 -2.63 -14.49 -0.11
N VAL A 51 -3.75 -13.75 -0.12
CA VAL A 51 -5.06 -14.30 0.29
C VAL A 51 -5.51 -15.39 -0.67
N GLU A 52 -5.38 -15.18 -1.98
CA GLU A 52 -5.76 -16.18 -2.98
C GLU A 52 -4.87 -17.43 -2.90
N GLU A 53 -3.56 -17.26 -2.68
CA GLU A 53 -2.63 -18.37 -2.41
C GLU A 53 -3.09 -19.17 -1.17
N GLY A 54 -3.42 -18.48 -0.07
CA GLY A 54 -3.95 -19.10 1.13
C GLY A 54 -5.26 -19.86 0.87
N ARG A 55 -6.16 -19.29 0.06
CA ARG A 55 -7.42 -19.95 -0.32
C ARG A 55 -7.18 -21.21 -1.16
N GLN A 56 -6.21 -21.16 -2.07
CA GLN A 56 -5.82 -22.31 -2.92
C GLN A 56 -5.09 -23.39 -2.13
N SER A 57 -4.40 -23.04 -1.03
CA SER A 57 -3.71 -23.99 -0.16
C SER A 57 -4.65 -24.93 0.62
N GLY A 58 -5.96 -24.65 0.61
CA GLY A 58 -6.98 -25.46 1.26
C GLY A 58 -7.08 -25.20 2.77
N ILE A 59 -7.94 -25.97 3.44
CA ILE A 59 -8.17 -25.84 4.89
C ILE A 59 -7.12 -26.67 5.63
N SER A 60 -6.40 -26.04 6.56
CA SER A 60 -5.44 -26.75 7.40
C SER A 60 -6.17 -27.56 8.48
N SER A 61 -5.79 -28.82 8.65
CA SER A 61 -6.23 -29.68 9.76
C SER A 61 -5.40 -29.52 11.03
N ARG A 62 -4.34 -28.70 10.99
CA ARG A 62 -3.43 -28.49 12.12
C ARG A 62 -4.13 -27.78 13.25
N THR A 63 -3.93 -28.29 14.46
CA THR A 63 -4.30 -27.59 15.69
C THR A 63 -3.30 -26.48 16.00
N ILE A 64 -3.64 -25.63 16.97
CA ILE A 64 -2.73 -24.60 17.47
C ILE A 64 -1.46 -25.24 18.06
N ASP A 65 -1.60 -26.34 18.78
CA ASP A 65 -0.48 -27.07 19.37
C ASP A 65 0.46 -27.63 18.29
N ASP A 66 -0.08 -28.18 17.20
CA ASP A 66 0.71 -28.65 16.05
C ASP A 66 1.52 -27.52 15.40
N ILE A 67 0.93 -26.32 15.33
CA ILE A 67 1.60 -25.13 14.77
C ILE A 67 2.77 -24.70 15.66
N PHE A 68 2.56 -24.64 16.98
CA PHE A 68 3.62 -24.26 17.92
C PHE A 68 4.73 -25.32 17.98
N ALA A 69 4.39 -26.60 18.06
CA ALA A 69 5.38 -27.69 18.03
C ALA A 69 6.21 -27.64 16.74
N GLY A 70 5.55 -27.42 15.60
CA GLY A 70 6.24 -27.27 14.31
C GLY A 70 7.14 -26.03 14.24
N ALA A 71 6.75 -24.92 14.88
CA ALA A 71 7.58 -23.71 14.95
C ALA A 71 8.81 -23.90 15.85
N MET A 72 8.65 -24.52 17.03
CA MET A 72 9.73 -24.82 17.97
C MET A 72 10.77 -25.77 17.35
N ALA A 73 10.31 -26.83 16.68
CA ALA A 73 11.20 -27.76 15.97
C ALA A 73 12.03 -27.06 14.88
N LYS A 74 11.46 -26.05 14.18
CA LYS A 74 12.19 -25.25 13.19
C LYS A 74 13.17 -24.25 13.82
N ALA A 75 12.83 -23.74 15.00
CA ALA A 75 13.68 -22.81 15.75
C ALA A 75 14.87 -23.52 16.44
N GLY A 76 14.86 -24.86 16.51
CA GLY A 76 15.94 -25.67 17.10
C GLY A 76 15.93 -25.67 18.63
N ALA A 77 14.77 -25.44 19.25
CA ALA A 77 14.55 -25.50 20.69
C ALA A 77 14.15 -26.89 21.17
#